data_AF-A0A7C4DR86-F1
#
_entry.id   AF-A0A7C4DR86-F1
#
_cell.length_a   1.000
_cell.length_b   1.000
_cell.length_c   1.000
_cell.angle_alpha   90.00
_cell.angle_beta   90.00
_cell.angle_gamma   90.00
#
_symmetry.space_group_name_H-M   'P 1'
#
loop_
_entity.id
_entity.type
_entity.pdbx_description
1 polymer ?
#
loop_
_entity_poly.entity_id
_entity_poly.type
_entity_poly.pdbx_seq_one_letter_code
_entity_poly.pdbx_strand_id
1 'polypeptide(L)'
;MLVSHIVVDALDEDASVEQAVKSILSERCKPVFNSEELKLSTYLCGNSVVHAYRVAETLLLDLLGAEDLFNELLRVLPRRYLMIRLLERGMPVE
;
A
#
# COMPACT_ATOMS: atom_id res chain seq x y z
N MET A 1 -3.55 -21.46 1.00
CA MET A 1 -2.51 -20.54 0.45
C MET A 1 -2.42 -19.37 1.42
N LEU A 2 -1.24 -19.09 1.98
CA LEU A 2 -1.04 -17.92 2.84
C LEU A 2 -1.03 -16.68 1.95
N VAL A 3 -1.98 -15.77 2.14
CA VAL A 3 -1.92 -14.46 1.50
C VAL A 3 -1.15 -13.56 2.45
N SER A 4 0.05 -13.16 2.05
CA SER A 4 0.82 -12.14 2.74
C SER A 4 0.07 -10.81 2.67
N HIS A 5 -0.46 -10.36 3.79
CA HIS A 5 -1.08 -9.06 3.92
C HIS A 5 -0.15 -8.15 4.72
N ILE A 6 0.43 -7.16 4.05
CA ILE A 6 1.37 -6.21 4.64
C ILE A 6 0.64 -4.88 4.78
N VAL A 7 0.48 -4.41 6.01
CA VAL A 7 -0.04 -3.07 6.29
C VAL A 7 1.13 -2.17 6.65
N VAL A 8 1.17 -1.01 6.02
CA VAL A 8 2.20 -0.01 6.24
C VAL A 8 1.53 1.29 6.64
N ASP A 9 1.93 1.82 7.78
CA ASP A 9 1.51 3.11 8.28
C ASP A 9 2.72 4.04 8.25
N ALA A 10 2.69 5.06 7.40
CA ALA A 10 3.73 6.07 7.28
C ALA A 10 3.17 7.42 7.72
N LEU A 11 3.56 7.88 8.92
CA LEU A 11 3.19 9.20 9.41
C LEU A 11 4.11 10.24 8.75
N ASP A 12 3.58 10.92 7.74
CA ASP A 12 4.30 11.93 6.97
C ASP A 12 3.34 12.97 6.37
N GLU A 13 3.58 14.24 6.70
CA GLU A 13 2.87 15.38 6.12
C GLU A 13 3.32 15.69 4.69
N ASP A 14 4.46 15.16 4.25
CA ASP A 14 5.03 15.48 2.95
C ASP A 14 4.23 14.84 1.81
N ALA A 15 3.65 15.72 0.96
CA ALA A 15 2.95 15.32 -0.26
C ALA A 15 3.88 14.61 -1.27
N SER A 16 5.20 14.84 -1.19
CA SER A 16 6.19 14.23 -2.08
C SER A 16 6.26 12.70 -1.92
N VAL A 17 6.10 12.18 -0.70
CA VAL A 17 6.10 10.74 -0.41
C VAL A 17 4.87 10.08 -1.03
N GLU A 18 3.70 10.67 -0.87
CA GLU A 18 2.47 10.15 -1.47
C GLU A 18 2.56 10.15 -2.99
N GLN A 19 3.10 11.20 -3.59
CA GLN A 19 3.30 11.28 -5.03
C GLN A 19 4.29 10.22 -5.53
N ALA A 20 5.39 9.99 -4.80
CA ALA A 20 6.36 8.95 -5.13
C ALA A 20 5.73 7.54 -5.08
N VAL A 21 4.95 7.26 -4.03
CA VAL A 21 4.20 6.00 -3.91
C VAL A 21 3.21 5.85 -5.08
N LYS A 22 2.44 6.89 -5.39
CA LYS A 22 1.50 6.86 -6.52
C LYS A 22 2.20 6.64 -7.86
N SER A 23 3.40 7.18 -8.07
CA SER A 23 4.20 6.94 -9.28
C SER A 23 4.55 5.46 -9.41
N ILE A 24 5.15 4.87 -8.37
CA ILE A 24 5.52 3.43 -8.35
C ILE A 24 4.29 2.56 -8.62
N LEU A 25 3.17 2.84 -7.94
CA LEU A 25 1.93 2.09 -8.14
C LEU A 25 1.37 2.22 -9.55
N SER A 26 1.43 3.41 -10.15
CA SER A 26 0.92 3.62 -11.52
C SER A 26 1.80 2.99 -12.59
N GLU A 27 3.10 2.82 -12.32
CA GLU A 27 4.04 2.13 -13.21
C GLU A 27 3.87 0.60 -13.17
N ARG A 28 3.57 0.04 -11.99
CA ARG A 28 3.53 -1.41 -11.75
C ARG A 28 2.12 -2.01 -11.79
N CYS A 29 1.09 -1.18 -11.63
CA CYS A 29 -0.26 -1.65 -11.36
C CYS A 29 -1.29 -0.88 -12.19
N LYS A 30 -2.47 -1.49 -12.35
CA LYS A 30 -3.61 -0.82 -12.98
C LYS A 30 -4.50 -0.21 -11.88
N PRO A 31 -4.81 1.09 -11.92
CA PRO A 31 -5.80 1.67 -11.02
C PRO A 31 -7.18 1.09 -11.35
N VAL A 32 -7.93 0.68 -10.33
CA VAL A 32 -9.29 0.12 -10.50
C VAL A 32 -10.35 0.93 -9.78
N PHE A 33 -9.97 1.69 -8.76
CA PHE A 33 -10.88 2.53 -8.01
C PHE A 33 -10.14 3.72 -7.43
N ASN A 34 -10.74 4.90 -7.52
CA ASN A 34 -10.27 6.10 -6.86
C ASN A 34 -11.48 6.90 -6.35
N SER A 35 -11.53 7.13 -5.04
CA SER A 35 -12.52 7.99 -4.40
C SER A 35 -11.80 9.13 -3.72
N GLU A 36 -11.99 10.34 -4.23
CA GLU A 36 -11.43 11.55 -3.63
C GLU A 36 -12.08 11.85 -2.27
N GLU A 37 -13.38 11.55 -2.12
CA GLU A 37 -14.12 11.72 -0.87
C GLU A 37 -13.55 10.85 0.26
N LEU A 38 -13.24 9.58 -0.04
CA LEU A 38 -12.66 8.64 0.91
C LEU A 38 -11.13 8.68 0.95
N LYS A 39 -10.49 9.50 0.11
CA LYS A 39 -9.04 9.53 -0.11
C LYS A 39 -8.45 8.12 -0.30
N LEU A 40 -9.18 7.25 -1.00
CA LEU A 40 -8.84 5.84 -1.20
C LEU A 40 -8.59 5.57 -2.67
N SER A 41 -7.41 5.02 -2.97
CA SER A 41 -7.02 4.53 -4.28
C SER A 41 -6.71 3.04 -4.22
N THR A 42 -7.23 2.25 -5.16
CA THR A 42 -6.99 0.81 -5.25
C THR A 42 -6.32 0.46 -6.57
N TYR A 43 -5.28 -0.38 -6.48
CA TYR A 43 -4.42 -0.78 -7.57
C TYR A 43 -4.34 -2.30 -7.66
N LEU A 44 -4.43 -2.85 -8.88
CA LEU A 44 -4.21 -4.27 -9.17
C LEU A 44 -2.83 -4.47 -9.79
N CYS A 45 -2.00 -5.26 -9.11
CA CYS A 45 -0.59 -5.51 -9.45
C CYS A 45 -0.39 -7.02 -9.72
N GLY A 46 -0.86 -7.49 -10.88
CA GLY A 46 -0.91 -8.93 -11.20
C GLY A 46 -1.94 -9.65 -10.32
N ASN A 47 -1.49 -10.62 -9.51
CA ASN A 47 -2.34 -11.31 -8.52
C ASN A 47 -2.44 -10.58 -7.18
N SER A 48 -1.84 -9.39 -7.09
CA SER A 48 -1.77 -8.62 -5.85
C SER A 48 -2.70 -7.41 -5.89
N VAL A 49 -3.16 -6.98 -4.72
CA VAL A 49 -3.97 -5.77 -4.56
C VAL A 49 -3.24 -4.82 -3.63
N VAL A 50 -3.23 -3.53 -3.97
CA VAL A 50 -2.75 -2.47 -3.07
C VAL A 50 -3.85 -1.45 -2.88
N HIS A 51 -4.19 -1.18 -1.62
CA HIS A 51 -5.01 -0.05 -1.22
C HIS A 51 -4.09 1.02 -0.63
N ALA A 52 -4.16 2.23 -1.17
CA ALA A 52 -3.46 3.39 -0.66
C ALA A 52 -4.48 4.43 -0.22
N TYR A 53 -4.39 4.88 1.03
CA TYR A 53 -5.31 5.87 1.57
C TYR A 53 -4.64 6.77 2.60
N ARG A 54 -5.08 8.03 2.68
CA ARG A 54 -4.52 9.00 3.62
C ARG A 54 -5.53 9.35 4.70
N VAL A 55 -5.13 9.18 5.96
CA VAL A 55 -5.91 9.56 7.14
C VAL A 55 -5.09 10.58 7.93
N ALA A 56 -5.58 11.82 7.99
CA ALA A 56 -4.82 12.96 8.52
C ALA A 56 -3.40 13.03 7.91
N GLU A 57 -2.37 12.93 8.75
CA GLU A 57 -0.96 13.00 8.39
C GLU A 57 -0.36 11.62 8.08
N THR A 58 -1.18 10.56 8.07
CA THR A 58 -0.71 9.18 7.86
C THR A 58 -1.11 8.67 6.49
N LEU A 59 -0.12 8.22 5.72
CA LEU A 59 -0.31 7.39 4.53
C LEU A 59 -0.40 5.92 4.96
N LEU A 60 -1.51 5.28 4.61
CA LEU A 60 -1.79 3.89 4.91
C LEU A 60 -1.74 3.10 3.59
N LEU A 61 -0.92 2.04 3.58
CA LEU A 61 -0.82 1.11 2.46
C LEU A 61 -1.18 -0.30 2.95
N ASP A 62 -2.15 -0.91 2.30
CA ASP A 62 -2.54 -2.30 2.52
C ASP A 62 -2.18 -3.09 1.25
N LEU A 63 -1.23 -4.02 1.37
CA LEU A 63 -0.69 -4.83 0.28
C LEU A 63 -1.07 -6.30 0.49
N LEU A 64 -1.89 -6.84 -0.42
CA LEU A 64 -2.26 -8.25 -0.45
C LEU A 64 -1.50 -8.96 -1.56
N GLY A 65 -0.55 -9.84 -1.20
CA GLY A 65 0.25 -10.64 -2.15
C GLY A 65 1.42 -9.92 -2.83
N ALA A 66 1.69 -8.65 -2.47
CA ALA A 66 2.60 -7.77 -3.21
C ALA A 66 4.02 -7.64 -2.60
N GLU A 67 4.68 -8.75 -2.24
CA GLU A 67 5.98 -8.72 -1.53
C GLU A 67 7.11 -8.02 -2.31
N ASP A 68 7.21 -8.25 -3.63
CA ASP A 68 8.21 -7.59 -4.46
C ASP A 68 7.99 -6.07 -4.53
N LEU A 69 6.72 -5.65 -4.63
CA LEU A 69 6.32 -4.24 -4.66
C LEU A 69 6.56 -3.56 -3.31
N PHE A 70 6.38 -4.28 -2.21
CA PHE A 70 6.65 -3.78 -0.87
C PHE A 70 8.11 -3.32 -0.72
N ASN A 71 9.07 -4.11 -1.20
CA ASN A 71 10.50 -3.75 -1.14
C ASN A 71 10.83 -2.48 -1.94
N GLU A 72 10.10 -2.22 -3.02
CA GLU A 72 10.24 -1.01 -3.82
C GLU A 72 9.66 0.21 -3.10
N LEU A 73 8.44 0.06 -2.54
CA LEU A 73 7.78 1.10 -1.74
C LEU A 73 8.60 1.48 -0.50
N LEU A 74 9.24 0.52 0.18
CA LEU A 74 10.11 0.78 1.33
C LEU A 74 11.26 1.76 1.04
N ARG A 75 11.66 1.95 -0.22
CA ARG A 75 12.74 2.87 -0.59
C ARG A 75 12.33 4.32 -0.57
N VAL A 76 11.05 4.61 -0.80
CA VAL A 76 10.50 5.99 -0.82
C VAL A 76 9.84 6.36 0.50
N LEU A 77 9.46 5.37 1.32
CA LEU A 77 8.80 5.60 2.58
C LEU A 77 9.76 6.14 3.66
N PRO A 78 9.30 7.08 4.50
CA PRO A 78 10.13 7.73 5.53
C PRO A 78 10.46 6.78 6.67
N ARG A 79 11.73 6.40 6.80
CA ARG A 79 12.16 5.41 7.80
C ARG A 79 11.89 5.79 9.26
N ARG A 80 11.85 7.08 9.59
CA ARG A 80 11.72 7.56 10.97
C ARG A 80 10.31 7.40 11.55
N TYR A 81 9.29 7.28 10.71
CA TYR A 81 7.89 7.27 11.12
C TYR A 81 7.09 6.19 10.38
N LEU A 82 7.73 5.03 10.20
CA LEU A 82 7.17 3.88 9.51
C LEU A 82 6.81 2.77 10.50
N MET A 83 5.57 2.31 10.45
CA MET A 83 5.12 1.09 11.11
C MET A 83 4.70 0.07 10.05
N ILE A 84 5.26 -1.15 10.13
CA ILE A 84 4.94 -2.25 9.21
C ILE A 84 4.34 -3.37 10.03
N ARG A 85 3.16 -3.85 9.62
CA ARG A 85 2.43 -4.96 10.25
C ARG A 85 2.27 -6.08 9.23
N LEU A 86 2.73 -7.28 9.59
CA LEU A 86 2.53 -8.49 8.80
C LEU A 86 1.32 -9.23 9.35
N LEU A 87 0.29 -9.37 8.54
CA LEU A 87 -0.92 -10.10 8.85
C LEU A 87 -0.95 -11.38 8.02
N GLU A 88 -0.89 -12.52 8.68
CA GLU A 88 -1.22 -13.79 8.04
C GLU A 88 -2.74 -13.97 8.04
N ARG A 89 -3.37 -13.81 6.87
CA ARG A 89 -4.74 -14.26 6.69
C ARG A 89 -4.72 -15.67 6.13
N GLY A 90 -4.96 -16.66 7.00
CA GLY A 90 -5.37 -17.98 6.55
C GLY A 90 -6.77 -17.87 5.94
N MET A 91 -6.89 -18.07 4.63
CA MET A 91 -8.22 -18.35 4.06
C MET A 91 -8.66 -19.72 4.55
N PRO A 92 -9.90 -19.89 5.06
CA PRO A 92 -10.44 -21.23 5.24
C PRO A 92 -10.37 -21.94 3.90
N VAL A 93 -9.69 -23.08 3.89
CA VAL A 93 -9.67 -23.97 2.72
C VAL A 93 -10.99 -24.72 2.78
N GLU A 94 -11.89 -24.42 1.85
CA GLU A 94 -13.01 -25.32 1.53
C GLU A 94 -12.49 -26.57 0.80
#